data_AF-A0A2G8JZM0-F1
#
_entry.id   AF-A0A2G8JZM0-F1
#
_cell.length_a   1.000
_cell.length_b   1.000
_cell.length_c   1.000
_cell.angle_alpha   90.00
_cell.angle_beta   90.00
_cell.angle_gamma   90.00
#
_symmetry.space_group_name_H-M   'P 1'
#
loop_
_entity.id
_entity.type
_entity.pdbx_description
1 polymer ?
#
loop_
_entity_poly.entity_id
_entity_poly.type
_entity_poly.pdbx_seq_one_letter_code
_entity_poly.pdbx_strand_id
1 'polypeptide(L)'
;MTNQKTYQLRIDLNDSSSYDAVYSTDSDSTSNYAAYSTDSALSSYYAVYSTFSINNETDKYRLSVGSYNGNTGYDSLSGSNNKPFSTRDRDNDGWSSYDCAERHQGAWWFYEYYHCRKYNSASYCRHYCTNYSYYCALFPDGSDNCAFCANSHLNGDYDGSTRGTNIYWYTHSDSDTLNSYGCSLQYTDMKIRPV
;
A
#
# COMPACT_ATOMS: atom_id res chain seq x y z
N MET A 1 31.46 9.66 3.25
CA MET A 1 30.43 8.97 2.45
C MET A 1 30.00 7.75 3.24
N THR A 2 28.83 7.82 3.87
CA THR A 2 28.27 6.67 4.58
C THR A 2 27.70 5.73 3.54
N ASN A 3 28.23 4.51 3.43
CA ASN A 3 27.64 3.49 2.56
C ASN A 3 26.24 3.20 3.06
N GLN A 4 25.23 3.68 2.34
CA GLN A 4 23.85 3.37 2.66
C GLN A 4 23.66 1.87 2.45
N LYS A 5 23.20 1.18 3.50
CA LYS A 5 22.91 -0.25 3.40
C LYS A 5 21.72 -0.43 2.46
N THR A 6 21.90 -1.27 1.45
CA THR A 6 20.86 -1.67 0.52
C THR A 6 20.36 -3.06 0.89
N TYR A 7 19.06 -3.25 0.83
CA TYR A 7 18.37 -4.51 1.10
C TYR A 7 17.49 -4.88 -0.08
N GLN A 8 17.00 -6.11 -0.13
CA GLN A 8 15.81 -6.43 -0.91
C GLN A 8 14.58 -6.25 0.00
N LEU A 9 13.51 -5.64 -0.50
CA LEU A 9 12.23 -5.51 0.19
C LEU A 9 11.23 -6.53 -0.34
N ARG A 10 10.54 -7.22 0.55
CA ARG A 10 9.36 -8.04 0.27
C ARG A 10 8.16 -7.47 1.02
N ILE A 11 7.03 -7.40 0.35
CA ILE A 11 5.75 -6.98 0.90
C ILE A 11 4.78 -8.14 0.68
N ASP A 12 4.20 -8.65 1.75
CA ASP A 12 3.20 -9.71 1.72
C ASP A 12 1.82 -9.08 2.02
N LEU A 13 0.80 -9.41 1.21
CA LEU A 13 -0.55 -8.85 1.27
C LEU A 13 -1.59 -9.97 1.30
N ASN A 14 -2.60 -9.83 2.17
CA ASN A 14 -3.74 -10.75 2.25
C ASN A 14 -5.06 -9.99 2.33
N ASP A 15 -6.05 -10.43 1.53
CA ASP A 15 -7.42 -9.97 1.54
C ASP A 15 -8.34 -11.03 2.19
N SER A 16 -9.29 -10.56 3.02
CA SER A 16 -10.46 -11.27 3.55
C SER A 16 -11.16 -12.30 2.64
N SER A 17 -11.07 -12.16 1.32
CA SER A 17 -11.68 -13.08 0.35
C SER A 17 -10.88 -14.38 0.13
N SER A 18 -9.64 -14.48 0.63
CA SER A 18 -8.78 -15.65 0.43
C SER A 18 -9.07 -16.80 1.42
N TYR A 19 -10.33 -17.24 1.50
CA TYR A 19 -10.74 -18.38 2.34
C TYR A 19 -10.21 -19.75 1.85
N ASP A 20 -9.58 -19.83 0.67
CA ASP A 20 -9.26 -21.10 -0.01
C ASP A 20 -7.90 -21.75 0.35
N ALA A 21 -7.26 -21.40 1.47
CA ALA A 21 -5.98 -22.01 1.87
C ALA A 21 -6.06 -22.98 3.06
N VAL A 22 -7.26 -23.40 3.50
CA VAL A 22 -7.38 -24.31 4.65
C VAL A 22 -8.36 -25.45 4.35
N TYR A 23 -7.87 -26.54 3.75
CA TYR A 23 -8.15 -27.93 4.14
C TYR A 23 -7.27 -28.85 3.29
N SER A 24 -6.08 -29.18 3.80
CA SER A 24 -5.39 -30.42 3.41
C SER A 24 -5.52 -31.36 4.60
N THR A 25 -6.43 -32.32 4.50
CA THR A 25 -6.51 -33.44 5.45
C THR A 25 -5.42 -34.43 5.09
N ASP A 26 -4.32 -34.43 5.82
CA ASP A 26 -3.35 -35.51 5.73
C ASP A 26 -3.87 -36.70 6.55
N SER A 27 -4.52 -37.62 5.84
CA SER A 27 -4.75 -38.98 6.32
C SER A 27 -3.58 -39.85 5.90
N ASP A 28 -2.42 -39.71 6.53
CA ASP A 28 -1.65 -40.88 6.91
C ASP A 28 -0.54 -40.57 7.91
N SER A 29 -0.32 -41.56 8.75
CA SER A 29 0.59 -41.57 9.88
C SER A 29 2.07 -41.70 9.47
N THR A 30 2.95 -41.12 10.29
CA THR A 30 4.41 -41.38 10.40
C THR A 30 5.36 -40.68 9.43
N SER A 31 5.87 -39.49 9.80
CA SER A 31 7.32 -39.20 9.78
C SER A 31 7.62 -37.83 10.42
N ASN A 32 8.60 -37.81 11.35
CA ASN A 32 9.09 -36.62 12.01
C ASN A 32 9.91 -35.76 11.04
N TYR A 33 9.29 -34.75 10.44
CA TYR A 33 10.00 -33.56 9.97
C TYR A 33 9.34 -32.34 10.59
N ALA A 34 10.11 -31.60 11.40
CA ALA A 34 9.70 -30.28 11.87
C ALA A 34 9.44 -29.42 10.62
N ALA A 35 8.17 -29.15 10.35
CA ALA A 35 7.78 -28.16 9.35
C ALA A 35 8.35 -26.82 9.81
N TYR A 36 9.27 -26.26 9.02
CA TYR A 36 9.51 -24.82 9.04
C TYR A 36 8.17 -24.19 8.68
N SER A 37 7.43 -23.71 9.68
CA SER A 37 6.29 -22.82 9.45
C SER A 37 6.88 -21.56 8.84
N THR A 38 6.91 -21.53 7.51
CA THR A 38 7.28 -20.33 6.78
C THR A 38 6.03 -19.47 6.77
N ASP A 39 6.17 -18.28 7.34
CA ASP A 39 5.22 -17.17 7.36
C ASP A 39 4.72 -16.72 5.95
N SER A 40 5.07 -17.47 4.91
CA SER A 40 4.64 -17.35 3.51
C SER A 40 3.39 -18.17 3.17
N ALA A 41 2.89 -19.02 4.07
CA ALA A 41 1.65 -19.78 3.83
C ALA A 41 0.36 -18.95 4.07
N LEU A 42 0.50 -17.67 4.47
CA LEU A 42 -0.61 -16.80 4.85
C LEU A 42 -0.80 -15.58 3.92
N SER A 43 -0.03 -15.40 2.85
CA SER A 43 -0.19 -14.26 1.92
C SER A 43 -0.62 -14.70 0.52
N SER A 44 -1.78 -14.25 0.06
CA SER A 44 -2.26 -14.53 -1.31
C SER A 44 -1.51 -13.72 -2.37
N TYR A 45 -0.97 -12.55 -1.99
CA TYR A 45 -0.22 -11.66 -2.89
C TYR A 45 1.08 -11.19 -2.27
N TYR A 46 2.08 -10.94 -3.11
CA TYR A 46 3.37 -10.42 -2.69
C TYR A 46 4.01 -9.53 -3.76
N ALA A 47 4.75 -8.53 -3.30
CA ALA A 47 5.62 -7.66 -4.10
C ALA A 47 7.06 -7.76 -3.58
N VAL A 48 8.02 -7.72 -4.49
CA VAL A 48 9.47 -7.75 -4.20
C VAL A 48 10.15 -6.64 -4.98
N TYR A 49 10.97 -5.85 -4.30
CA TYR A 49 11.80 -4.81 -4.90
C TYR A 49 13.26 -5.20 -4.75
N SER A 50 13.98 -5.30 -5.88
CA SER A 50 15.35 -5.83 -5.93
C SER A 50 16.33 -5.09 -5.03
N THR A 51 16.12 -3.78 -4.87
CA THR A 51 16.81 -2.94 -3.89
C THR A 51 15.81 -2.12 -3.08
N PHE A 52 16.19 -1.78 -1.87
CA PHE A 52 15.46 -0.99 -0.91
C PHE A 52 16.44 -0.29 0.03
N SER A 53 16.27 1.02 0.17
CA SER A 53 16.95 1.81 1.19
C SER A 53 16.11 3.01 1.60
N ILE A 54 16.36 3.49 2.81
CA ILE A 54 15.75 4.69 3.37
C ILE A 54 16.89 5.66 3.73
N ASN A 55 16.79 6.91 3.29
CA ASN A 55 17.78 7.95 3.64
C ASN A 55 17.66 8.36 5.11
N ASN A 56 18.61 9.17 5.57
CA ASN A 56 18.58 9.68 6.95
C ASN A 56 17.52 10.79 7.13
N GLU A 57 17.36 11.28 8.36
CA GLU A 57 16.40 12.34 8.71
C GLU A 57 16.66 13.65 7.96
N THR A 58 17.92 13.99 7.66
CA THR A 58 18.24 15.23 6.91
C THR A 58 17.68 15.23 5.49
N ASP A 59 17.45 14.05 4.92
CA ASP A 59 16.71 13.87 3.66
C ASP A 59 15.35 13.20 3.90
N LYS A 60 14.76 13.45 5.08
CA LYS A 60 13.37 13.14 5.41
C LYS A 60 13.01 11.68 5.15
N TYR A 61 13.93 10.75 5.43
CA TYR A 61 13.73 9.32 5.25
C TYR A 61 13.29 8.94 3.83
N ARG A 62 13.83 9.62 2.81
CA ARG A 62 13.50 9.37 1.41
C ARG A 62 13.62 7.89 1.03
N LEU A 63 12.59 7.37 0.36
CA LEU A 63 12.55 6.00 -0.14
C LEU A 63 13.41 5.85 -1.40
N SER A 64 14.13 4.74 -1.51
CA SER A 64 14.71 4.26 -2.77
C SER A 64 14.35 2.79 -2.95
N VAL A 65 13.69 2.46 -4.06
CA VAL A 65 13.35 1.08 -4.45
C VAL A 65 13.84 0.77 -5.85
N GLY A 66 14.24 -0.50 -6.05
CA GLY A 66 14.69 -1.03 -7.31
C GLY A 66 13.56 -1.58 -8.18
N SER A 67 13.91 -2.53 -9.06
CA SER A 67 12.95 -3.19 -9.94
C SER A 67 11.93 -4.02 -9.15
N TYR A 68 10.65 -3.85 -9.49
CA TYR A 68 9.54 -4.63 -8.98
C TYR A 68 9.46 -6.04 -9.61
N ASN A 69 9.05 -7.02 -8.81
CA ASN A 69 8.56 -8.34 -9.21
C ASN A 69 7.46 -8.77 -8.22
N GLY A 70 6.51 -9.60 -8.62
CA GLY A 70 5.46 -10.08 -7.72
C GLY A 70 4.17 -10.42 -8.45
N ASN A 71 3.17 -10.88 -7.67
CA ASN A 71 1.86 -11.28 -8.18
C ASN A 71 0.73 -10.32 -7.74
N THR A 72 1.04 -9.14 -7.21
CA THR A 72 0.03 -8.13 -6.81
C THR A 72 -0.75 -7.50 -7.99
N GLY A 73 -0.41 -7.84 -9.23
CA GLY A 73 -1.05 -7.30 -10.44
C GLY A 73 -0.58 -5.90 -10.85
N TYR A 74 -0.15 -5.05 -9.91
CA TYR A 74 0.36 -3.70 -10.19
C TYR A 74 1.47 -3.27 -9.23
N ASP A 75 2.43 -2.49 -9.73
CA ASP A 75 3.52 -1.94 -8.93
C ASP A 75 3.10 -0.65 -8.20
N SER A 76 2.60 -0.81 -6.97
CA SER A 76 2.04 0.30 -6.19
C SER A 76 3.02 1.04 -5.28
N LEU A 77 4.27 0.59 -5.15
CA LEU A 77 5.28 1.31 -4.35
C LEU A 77 6.21 2.16 -5.22
N SER A 78 6.42 1.83 -6.49
CA SER A 78 7.36 2.59 -7.35
C SER A 78 6.97 4.06 -7.54
N GLY A 79 5.68 4.42 -7.43
CA GLY A 79 5.25 5.83 -7.43
C GLY A 79 5.80 6.63 -6.23
N SER A 80 6.03 5.93 -5.12
CA SER A 80 6.60 6.47 -3.88
C SER A 80 8.14 6.53 -3.91
N ASN A 81 8.78 5.98 -4.95
CA ASN A 81 10.23 6.00 -5.08
C ASN A 81 10.74 7.44 -5.13
N ASN A 82 11.86 7.69 -4.45
CA ASN A 82 12.48 9.02 -4.32
C ASN A 82 11.58 10.07 -3.64
N LYS A 83 10.49 9.69 -2.97
CA LYS A 83 9.67 10.61 -2.18
C LYS A 83 10.15 10.64 -0.72
N PRO A 84 10.13 11.80 -0.06
CA PRO A 84 10.36 11.90 1.37
C PRO A 84 9.18 11.31 2.15
N PHE A 85 9.42 10.94 3.41
CA PHE A 85 8.39 10.41 4.29
C PHE A 85 7.60 11.55 4.92
N SER A 86 6.27 11.46 4.87
CA SER A 86 5.36 12.42 5.50
C SER A 86 4.63 11.77 6.68
N THR A 87 4.42 12.55 7.73
CA THR A 87 3.62 12.22 8.89
C THR A 87 2.60 13.33 9.13
N ARG A 88 1.58 13.08 9.94
CA ARG A 88 0.54 14.07 10.27
C ARG A 88 1.07 15.41 10.81
N ASP A 89 2.25 15.41 11.44
CA ASP A 89 2.91 16.60 11.98
C ASP A 89 4.04 17.15 11.09
N ARG A 90 4.39 16.46 10.00
CA ARG A 90 5.45 16.83 9.07
C ARG A 90 5.05 16.54 7.63
N ASP A 91 4.43 17.53 6.99
CA ASP A 91 4.14 17.50 5.56
C ASP A 91 5.44 17.63 4.74
N ASN A 92 5.79 16.54 4.05
CA ASN A 92 6.90 16.46 3.13
C ASN A 92 6.48 16.04 1.72
N ASP A 93 5.18 15.86 1.45
CA ASP A 93 4.72 15.18 0.23
C ASP A 93 4.86 16.05 -1.04
N GLY A 94 5.15 17.34 -0.85
CA GLY A 94 5.40 18.31 -1.89
C GLY A 94 4.13 18.97 -2.43
N TRP A 95 2.97 18.66 -1.86
CA TRP A 95 1.69 19.13 -2.32
C TRP A 95 1.23 20.38 -1.55
N SER A 96 1.51 21.55 -2.13
CA SER A 96 1.29 22.85 -1.48
C SER A 96 -0.13 23.16 -0.96
N SER A 97 -1.16 22.47 -1.43
CA SER A 97 -2.56 22.73 -1.10
C SER A 97 -3.25 21.59 -0.36
N TYR A 98 -2.53 20.51 -0.06
CA TYR A 98 -3.12 19.28 0.47
C TYR A 98 -2.10 18.48 1.26
N ASP A 99 -2.37 18.24 2.54
CA ASP A 99 -1.52 17.39 3.39
C ASP A 99 -2.01 15.94 3.30
N CYS A 100 -1.26 15.09 2.59
CA CYS A 100 -1.66 13.71 2.38
C CYS A 100 -1.70 12.90 3.67
N ALA A 101 -0.74 13.10 4.57
CA ALA A 101 -0.61 12.33 5.79
C ALA A 101 -1.70 12.69 6.82
N GLU A 102 -2.04 13.97 6.93
CA GLU A 102 -3.15 14.44 7.75
C GLU A 102 -4.49 13.88 7.27
N ARG A 103 -4.73 13.94 5.96
CA ARG A 103 -6.01 13.55 5.37
C ARG A 103 -6.20 12.04 5.29
N HIS A 104 -5.18 11.29 4.86
CA HIS A 104 -5.26 9.84 4.75
C HIS A 104 -5.02 9.11 6.08
N GLN A 105 -4.85 9.85 7.19
CA GLN A 105 -4.69 9.32 8.54
C GLN A 105 -3.58 8.27 8.61
N GLY A 106 -2.35 8.68 8.30
CA GLY A 106 -1.24 7.75 8.32
C GLY A 106 0.11 8.41 8.03
N ALA A 107 1.08 7.58 7.70
CA ALA A 107 2.43 8.02 7.42
C ALA A 107 3.02 7.19 6.28
N TRP A 108 3.44 7.88 5.22
CA TRP A 108 3.93 7.22 4.01
C TRP A 108 4.82 8.14 3.19
N TRP A 109 5.43 7.56 2.16
CA TRP A 109 6.13 8.27 1.10
C TRP A 109 5.10 8.80 0.07
N PHE A 110 4.23 9.69 0.53
CA PHE A 110 3.17 10.30 -0.28
C PHE A 110 3.73 11.22 -1.37
N TYR A 111 2.90 11.48 -2.39
CA TYR A 111 3.20 12.41 -3.47
C TYR A 111 1.92 13.00 -4.07
N GLU A 112 2.02 14.20 -4.65
CA GLU A 112 0.93 14.78 -5.45
C GLU A 112 0.67 13.91 -6.68
N TYR A 113 -0.42 13.13 -6.65
CA TYR A 113 -0.84 12.30 -7.77
C TYR A 113 -2.09 12.84 -8.45
N TYR A 114 -3.21 12.93 -7.74
CA TYR A 114 -4.46 13.39 -8.32
C TYR A 114 -5.31 14.21 -7.34
N HIS A 115 -5.81 15.35 -7.82
CA HIS A 115 -6.81 16.17 -7.15
C HIS A 115 -7.92 16.49 -8.13
N CYS A 116 -9.15 16.10 -7.82
CA CYS A 116 -10.20 16.18 -8.82
C CYS A 116 -10.41 17.62 -9.32
N ARG A 117 -10.43 18.60 -8.41
CA ARG A 117 -10.63 20.02 -8.73
C ARG A 117 -9.50 20.68 -9.51
N LYS A 118 -8.32 20.07 -9.56
CA LYS A 118 -7.21 20.56 -10.40
C LYS A 118 -7.49 20.34 -11.89
N TYR A 119 -8.30 19.33 -12.23
CA TYR A 119 -8.51 18.89 -13.61
C TYR A 119 -9.96 18.94 -14.06
N ASN A 120 -10.92 18.97 -13.13
CA ASN A 120 -12.35 18.83 -13.42
C ASN A 120 -13.24 19.86 -12.71
N SER A 121 -14.49 19.98 -13.18
CA SER A 121 -15.47 20.90 -12.62
C SER A 121 -16.01 20.45 -11.26
N ALA A 122 -16.60 21.40 -10.52
CA ALA A 122 -17.27 21.13 -9.25
C ALA A 122 -18.34 20.03 -9.33
N SER A 123 -19.17 20.09 -10.36
CA SER A 123 -20.26 19.14 -10.56
C SER A 123 -19.75 17.75 -10.87
N TYR A 124 -18.68 17.66 -11.68
CA TYR A 124 -18.04 16.39 -11.99
C TYR A 124 -17.44 15.78 -10.72
N CYS A 125 -16.63 16.54 -9.98
CA CYS A 125 -15.98 16.04 -8.77
C CYS A 125 -16.99 15.65 -7.69
N ARG A 126 -18.07 16.41 -7.53
CA ARG A 126 -19.18 16.01 -6.65
C ARG A 126 -19.73 14.64 -7.00
N HIS A 127 -20.01 14.40 -8.28
CA HIS A 127 -20.56 13.13 -8.72
C HIS A 127 -19.54 11.98 -8.64
N TYR A 128 -18.32 12.22 -9.12
CA TYR A 128 -17.24 11.24 -9.15
C TYR A 128 -16.81 10.85 -7.74
N CYS A 129 -16.41 11.80 -6.91
CA CYS A 129 -15.86 11.51 -5.59
C CYS A 129 -16.86 10.84 -4.65
N THR A 130 -18.17 11.18 -4.74
CA THR A 130 -19.19 10.49 -3.92
C THR A 130 -19.47 9.09 -4.42
N ASN A 131 -19.53 8.88 -5.74
CA ASN A 131 -19.78 7.56 -6.30
C ASN A 131 -18.57 6.64 -6.13
N TYR A 132 -17.37 7.20 -6.02
CA TYR A 132 -16.11 6.48 -5.90
C TYR A 132 -15.59 6.49 -4.44
N SER A 133 -16.41 6.90 -3.47
CA SER A 133 -16.00 7.00 -2.06
C SER A 133 -15.72 5.65 -1.39
N TYR A 134 -16.06 4.54 -2.06
CA TYR A 134 -15.75 3.20 -1.60
C TYR A 134 -14.34 2.73 -2.01
N TYR A 135 -13.60 3.53 -2.77
CA TYR A 135 -12.22 3.24 -3.16
C TYR A 135 -11.24 3.90 -2.19
N CYS A 136 -10.40 3.10 -1.53
CA CYS A 136 -9.57 3.55 -0.40
C CYS A 136 -8.42 4.46 -0.83
N ALA A 137 -8.01 4.32 -2.09
CA ALA A 137 -7.13 5.24 -2.78
C ALA A 137 -7.71 6.66 -2.91
N LEU A 138 -9.03 6.80 -3.11
CA LEU A 138 -9.66 8.07 -3.44
C LEU A 138 -10.29 8.71 -2.21
N PHE A 139 -9.52 9.54 -1.51
CA PHE A 139 -9.96 10.17 -0.27
C PHE A 139 -10.85 11.39 -0.52
N PRO A 140 -12.10 11.42 -0.01
CA PRO A 140 -12.96 12.60 -0.09
C PRO A 140 -12.41 13.72 0.81
N ASP A 141 -12.13 14.89 0.24
CA ASP A 141 -11.56 16.03 0.98
C ASP A 141 -12.54 17.19 1.19
N GLY A 142 -13.83 16.92 0.96
CA GLY A 142 -14.96 17.82 1.08
C GLY A 142 -16.19 17.25 0.37
N SER A 143 -17.27 18.04 0.25
CA SER A 143 -18.52 17.58 -0.36
C SER A 143 -18.47 17.47 -1.90
N ASP A 144 -17.43 18.00 -2.55
CA ASP A 144 -17.35 18.00 -4.01
C ASP A 144 -15.92 17.90 -4.57
N ASN A 145 -15.06 17.21 -3.83
CA ASN A 145 -13.69 16.98 -4.21
C ASN A 145 -13.09 15.74 -3.52
N CYS A 146 -11.99 15.25 -4.08
CA CYS A 146 -11.24 14.11 -3.60
C CYS A 146 -9.81 14.15 -4.10
N ALA A 147 -8.94 13.46 -3.36
CA ALA A 147 -7.51 13.37 -3.60
C ALA A 147 -7.04 11.92 -3.63
N PHE A 148 -5.94 11.67 -4.32
CA PHE A 148 -5.20 10.42 -4.28
C PHE A 148 -3.72 10.77 -4.10
N CYS A 149 -3.09 10.18 -3.09
CA CYS A 149 -1.79 10.61 -2.57
C CYS A 149 -0.66 9.59 -2.71
N ALA A 150 -0.96 8.33 -3.05
CA ALA A 150 0.03 7.29 -3.34
C ALA A 150 -0.65 6.08 -3.94
N ASN A 151 0.02 5.27 -4.75
CA ASN A 151 -0.56 4.00 -5.22
C ASN A 151 -0.64 2.91 -4.12
N SER A 152 0.03 3.09 -3.00
CA SER A 152 -0.06 2.20 -1.82
C SER A 152 -0.05 3.02 -0.56
N HIS A 153 -0.71 2.53 0.49
CA HIS A 153 -0.62 3.07 1.84
C HIS A 153 -0.89 1.92 2.81
N LEU A 154 0.16 1.38 3.44
CA LEU A 154 0.04 0.23 4.35
C LEU A 154 0.00 0.64 5.83
N ASN A 155 0.15 1.94 6.11
CA ASN A 155 0.19 2.52 7.45
C ASN A 155 -1.06 3.37 7.76
N GLY A 156 -2.21 2.96 7.23
CA GLY A 156 -3.51 3.55 7.57
C GLY A 156 -4.07 3.01 8.89
N ASP A 157 -5.22 3.53 9.31
CA ASP A 157 -5.88 3.13 10.55
C ASP A 157 -6.60 1.78 10.38
N TYR A 158 -6.22 0.76 11.15
CA TYR A 158 -6.96 -0.50 11.19
C TYR A 158 -8.08 -0.44 12.22
N ASP A 159 -9.33 -0.37 11.75
CA ASP A 159 -10.53 -0.27 12.61
C ASP A 159 -11.18 -1.64 12.90
N GLY A 160 -10.54 -2.74 12.52
CA GLY A 160 -11.07 -4.10 12.67
C GLY A 160 -12.22 -4.44 11.73
N SER A 161 -12.61 -3.51 10.84
CA SER A 161 -13.51 -3.81 9.75
C SER A 161 -12.79 -4.65 8.69
N THR A 162 -13.54 -5.23 7.76
CA THR A 162 -12.96 -5.88 6.57
C THR A 162 -12.22 -4.89 5.67
N ARG A 163 -12.23 -3.59 5.98
CA ARG A 163 -11.78 -2.54 5.08
C ARG A 163 -10.60 -1.71 5.60
N GLY A 164 -10.36 -1.69 6.91
CA GLY A 164 -9.52 -0.65 7.51
C GLY A 164 -9.96 0.76 7.07
N THR A 165 -9.26 1.78 7.50
CA THR A 165 -9.37 3.13 6.96
C THR A 165 -8.06 3.47 6.27
N ASN A 166 -8.09 3.48 4.94
CA ASN A 166 -6.95 3.84 4.07
C ASN A 166 -5.75 2.88 4.08
N ILE A 167 -5.94 1.58 4.36
CA ILE A 167 -4.91 0.55 4.12
C ILE A 167 -5.16 -0.08 2.75
N TYR A 168 -4.29 0.14 1.77
CA TYR A 168 -4.50 -0.33 0.40
C TYR A 168 -3.22 -0.57 -0.40
N TRP A 169 -3.37 -1.40 -1.44
CA TRP A 169 -2.44 -1.59 -2.54
C TRP A 169 -3.22 -1.45 -3.84
N TYR A 170 -2.90 -0.43 -4.65
CA TYR A 170 -3.64 -0.14 -5.88
C TYR A 170 -3.45 -1.24 -6.93
N THR A 171 -4.50 -1.55 -7.69
CA THR A 171 -4.47 -2.49 -8.81
C THR A 171 -5.30 -1.94 -9.97
N HIS A 172 -4.76 -1.97 -11.19
CA HIS A 172 -5.53 -1.70 -12.41
C HIS A 172 -6.15 -3.00 -12.93
N SER A 173 -7.20 -3.50 -12.30
CA SER A 173 -7.98 -4.57 -12.93
C SER A 173 -9.48 -4.47 -12.64
N ASP A 174 -10.26 -4.62 -13.72
CA ASP A 174 -11.70 -4.92 -13.71
C ASP A 174 -11.97 -6.39 -13.32
N SER A 175 -10.92 -7.18 -13.07
CA SER A 175 -11.02 -8.54 -12.53
C SER A 175 -10.76 -8.53 -11.02
N ASP A 176 -11.64 -9.21 -10.28
CA ASP A 176 -11.70 -9.45 -8.83
C ASP A 176 -10.43 -10.05 -8.18
N THR A 177 -9.28 -10.04 -8.85
CA THR A 177 -8.05 -10.67 -8.36
C THR A 177 -7.37 -9.89 -7.25
N LEU A 178 -7.90 -8.73 -6.86
CA LEU A 178 -7.64 -7.93 -5.65
C LEU A 178 -8.68 -6.84 -5.82
N ASN A 179 -9.87 -6.98 -5.20
CA ASN A 179 -11.04 -6.13 -5.40
C ASN A 179 -10.62 -4.71 -5.79
N SER A 180 -10.91 -4.33 -7.03
CA SER A 180 -10.43 -3.11 -7.68
C SER A 180 -10.37 -1.97 -6.65
N TYR A 181 -9.19 -1.39 -6.44
CA TYR A 181 -8.87 -0.33 -5.48
C TYR A 181 -8.81 -0.70 -3.97
N GLY A 182 -8.65 -1.97 -3.64
CA GLY A 182 -7.83 -2.44 -2.52
C GLY A 182 -8.32 -2.17 -1.10
N CYS A 183 -9.64 -2.01 -0.90
CA CYS A 183 -10.24 -1.77 0.42
C CYS A 183 -10.47 -3.02 1.26
N SER A 184 -9.68 -4.08 1.07
CA SER A 184 -9.97 -5.38 1.71
C SER A 184 -8.73 -6.05 2.30
N LEU A 185 -7.60 -5.34 2.33
CA LEU A 185 -6.39 -5.83 2.97
C LEU A 185 -6.62 -6.00 4.46
N GLN A 186 -6.55 -7.25 4.94
CA GLN A 186 -6.63 -7.59 6.36
C GLN A 186 -5.25 -7.69 6.99
N TYR A 187 -4.27 -8.13 6.20
CA TYR A 187 -2.91 -8.31 6.66
C TYR A 187 -1.92 -7.80 5.63
N THR A 188 -0.92 -7.08 6.11
CA THR A 188 0.18 -6.55 5.32
C THR A 188 1.45 -6.68 6.13
N ASP A 189 2.52 -7.15 5.52
CA ASP A 189 3.82 -7.24 6.17
C ASP A 189 4.95 -6.81 5.23
N MET A 190 5.91 -6.05 5.76
CA MET A 190 7.07 -5.54 5.02
C MET A 190 8.36 -6.10 5.63
N LYS A 191 9.06 -6.95 4.87
CA LYS A 191 10.30 -7.62 5.30
C LYS A 191 11.47 -7.19 4.45
N ILE A 192 12.64 -7.05 5.07
CA ILE A 192 13.89 -6.77 4.35
C ILE A 192 14.90 -7.89 4.55
N ARG A 193 15.71 -8.16 3.53
CA ARG A 193 16.86 -9.06 3.62
C ARG A 193 18.09 -8.46 2.93
N PRO A 194 19.32 -8.78 3.36
CA PRO A 194 20.52 -8.38 2.63
C PRO A 194 20.46 -8.85 1.17
N VAL A 195 20.97 -8.02 0.26
CA VAL A 195 21.18 -8.37 -1.16
C VAL A 195 22.46 -9.17 -1.33
#